data_AF-A0A5J4PCJ3-F1
#
_entry.id   AF-A0A5J4PCJ3-F1
#
_cell.length_a   1.000
_cell.length_b   1.000
_cell.length_c   1.000
_cell.angle_alpha   90.00
_cell.angle_beta   90.00
_cell.angle_gamma   90.00
#
_symmetry.space_group_name_H-M   'P 1'
#
loop_
_entity.id
_entity.type
_entity.pdbx_description
1 polymer ?
#
loop_
_entity_poly.entity_id
_entity_poly.type
_entity_poly.pdbx_seq_one_letter_code
_entity_poly.pdbx_strand_id
1 'polypeptide(L)' 'LSVSSKHLSETVKEITGKPTGEWINYFVILEAKTLLLSSQKNIQEISEILHFPNQSFFGKYFKRYTGISPKEYRSSKQ' A
#
# COMPACT_ATOMS: atom_id res chain seq x y z
N LEU A 1 -15.92 7.71 16.09
CA LEU A 1 -14.72 8.58 16.14
C LEU A 1 -14.37 8.98 14.72
N SER A 2 -14.86 10.15 14.28
CA SER A 2 -14.71 10.62 12.89
C SER A 2 -13.58 11.64 12.81
N VAL A 3 -12.33 11.19 12.88
CA VAL A 3 -11.18 12.06 12.60
C VAL A 3 -11.11 12.19 11.09
N SER A 4 -11.63 13.30 10.54
CA SER A 4 -11.58 13.56 9.10
C SER A 4 -10.13 13.46 8.62
N SER A 5 -9.90 12.67 7.56
CA SER A 5 -8.57 12.36 6.98
C SER A 5 -7.69 13.60 6.70
N LYS A 6 -8.32 14.77 6.58
CA LYS A 6 -7.67 16.08 6.44
C LYS A 6 -6.88 16.49 7.70
N HIS A 7 -7.45 16.33 8.89
CA HIS A 7 -6.82 16.76 10.14
C HIS A 7 -5.61 15.87 10.50
N LEU A 8 -5.74 14.54 10.29
CA LEU A 8 -4.63 13.61 10.46
C LEU A 8 -3.49 13.87 9.46
N SER A 9 -3.84 14.27 8.22
CA SER A 9 -2.85 14.59 7.19
C SER A 9 -2.08 15.88 7.48
N GLU A 10 -2.72 16.89 8.07
CA GLU A 10 -2.11 18.17 8.44
C GLU A 10 -1.15 18.00 9.63
N THR A 11 -1.56 17.30 10.70
CA THR A 11 -0.74 17.10 11.91
C THR A 11 0.54 16.29 11.66
N VAL A 12 0.50 15.24 10.83
CA VAL A 12 1.69 14.41 10.57
C VAL A 12 2.71 15.11 9.64
N LYS A 13 2.26 16.05 8.80
CA LYS A 13 3.14 16.86 7.94
C LYS A 13 3.90 17.92 8.74
N GLU A 14 3.27 18.52 9.75
CA GLU A 14 3.91 19.48 10.66
C GLU A 14 5.01 18.86 11.51
N ILE A 15 4.86 17.58 11.91
CA ILE A 15 5.82 16.92 12.81
C ILE A 15 7.01 16.30 12.05
N THR A 16 6.82 15.82 10.81
CA THR A 16 7.82 14.97 10.13
C THR A 16 8.56 15.64 8.96
N GLY A 17 8.13 16.83 8.52
CA GLY A 17 8.76 17.54 7.39
C GLY A 17 8.58 16.87 6.02
N LYS A 18 7.93 15.70 5.95
CA LYS A 18 7.49 15.03 4.72
C LYS A 18 5.96 14.98 4.69
N PRO A 19 5.31 15.03 3.51
CA PRO A 19 3.87 14.87 3.45
C PRO A 19 3.47 13.52 4.05
N THR A 20 2.53 13.52 5.00
CA THR A 20 1.92 12.34 5.62
C THR A 20 1.57 11.24 4.63
N GLY A 21 1.16 11.63 3.42
CA GLY A 21 0.87 10.72 2.32
C GLY A 21 2.05 9.84 1.93
N GLU A 22 3.30 10.34 1.94
CA GLU A 22 4.48 9.53 1.59
C GLU A 22 4.72 8.41 2.60
N TRP A 23 4.59 8.70 3.90
CA TRP A 23 4.71 7.69 4.94
C TRP A 23 3.61 6.63 4.84
N ILE A 24 2.35 7.07 4.64
CA ILE A 24 1.24 6.14 4.39
C ILE A 24 1.57 5.25 3.19
N ASN A 25 2.04 5.84 2.09
CA ASN A 25 2.38 5.06 0.91
C ASN A 25 3.51 4.07 1.17
N TYR A 26 4.54 4.50 1.90
CA TYR A 26 5.64 3.63 2.30
C TYR A 26 5.17 2.44 3.13
N PHE A 27 4.37 2.67 4.18
CA PHE A 27 3.85 1.61 5.04
C PHE A 27 2.90 0.67 4.29
N VAL A 28 1.99 1.20 3.47
CA VAL A 28 1.08 0.37 2.65
C VAL A 28 1.87 -0.51 1.68
N ILE A 29 2.92 0.02 1.05
CA ILE A 29 3.79 -0.76 0.16
C ILE A 29 4.59 -1.81 0.93
N LEU A 30 5.08 -1.48 2.13
CA LEU A 30 5.81 -2.43 2.97
C LEU A 30 4.92 -3.62 3.38
N GLU A 31 3.68 -3.33 3.77
CA GLU A 31 2.71 -4.37 4.12
C GLU A 31 2.27 -5.19 2.91
N ALA A 32 2.03 -4.54 1.77
CA ALA A 32 1.76 -5.22 0.50
C ALA A 32 2.89 -6.18 0.11
N LYS A 33 4.15 -5.75 0.21
CA LYS A 33 5.32 -6.60 -0.06
C LYS A 33 5.37 -7.80 0.89
N THR A 34 5.09 -7.56 2.18
CA THR A 34 5.04 -8.63 3.18
C THR A 34 3.97 -9.66 2.82
N LEU A 35 2.73 -9.22 2.59
CA LEU A 35 1.61 -10.10 2.23
C LEU A 35 1.87 -10.89 0.94
N LEU A 36 2.49 -10.27 -0.07
CA LEU A 36 2.84 -10.93 -1.32
C LEU A 36 3.88 -12.05 -1.15
N LEU A 37 4.77 -11.93 -0.17
CA LEU A 37 5.87 -12.87 0.06
C LEU A 37 5.59 -13.92 1.13
N SER A 38 4.80 -13.58 2.15
CA SER A 38 4.57 -14.44 3.31
C SER A 38 3.22 -15.15 3.31
N SER A 39 2.29 -14.75 2.45
CA SER A 39 0.94 -15.33 2.42
C SER A 39 0.69 -16.17 1.18
N GLN A 40 -0.23 -17.14 1.31
CA GLN A 40 -0.79 -17.88 0.19
C GLN A 40 -1.98 -17.17 -0.48
N LYS A 41 -2.32 -15.97 -0.01
CA LYS A 41 -3.46 -15.21 -0.51
C LYS A 41 -3.23 -14.78 -1.95
N ASN A 42 -4.26 -14.80 -2.77
CA ASN A 42 -4.19 -14.30 -4.13
C ASN A 42 -4.17 -12.75 -4.14
N ILE A 43 -3.91 -12.15 -5.30
CA ILE A 43 -3.74 -10.69 -5.42
C ILE A 43 -5.06 -9.94 -5.13
N GLN A 44 -6.21 -10.56 -5.39
CA GLN A 44 -7.53 -10.00 -5.08
C GLN A 44 -7.76 -9.93 -3.56
N GLU A 45 -7.47 -11.01 -2.83
CA GLU A 45 -7.57 -11.02 -1.36
C GLU A 45 -6.64 -10.00 -0.70
N ILE A 46 -5.41 -9.85 -1.22
CA ILE A 46 -4.46 -8.83 -0.73
C ILE A 46 -4.99 -7.42 -0.98
N SER A 47 -5.61 -7.18 -2.14
CA SER A 47 -6.28 -5.91 -2.44
C SER A 47 -7.40 -5.61 -1.44
N GLU A 48 -8.18 -6.61 -1.06
CA GLU A 48 -9.27 -6.47 -0.09
C GLU A 48 -8.76 -6.20 1.33
N ILE A 49 -7.71 -6.89 1.77
CA ILE A 49 -7.06 -6.69 3.08
C ILE A 49 -6.51 -5.27 3.22
N LEU A 50 -5.89 -4.77 2.15
CA LEU A 50 -5.35 -3.42 2.09
C LEU A 50 -6.43 -2.36 1.77
N HIS A 51 -7.70 -2.77 1.71
CA HIS A 51 -8.87 -1.92 1.46
C HIS A 51 -8.80 -1.13 0.15
N PHE A 52 -8.18 -1.69 -0.89
CA PHE A 52 -8.24 -1.14 -2.24
C PHE A 52 -9.58 -1.44 -2.90
N PRO A 53 -10.10 -0.51 -3.75
CA PRO A 53 -11.40 -0.70 -4.41
C PRO A 53 -11.48 -1.95 -5.29
N ASN A 54 -10.36 -2.35 -5.89
CA ASN A 54 -10.21 -3.59 -6.63
C ASN A 54 -8.74 -3.89 -6.92
N GLN A 55 -8.48 -5.12 -7.37
CA GLN A 55 -7.15 -5.62 -7.72
C GLN A 55 -6.42 -4.73 -8.75
N SER A 56 -7.14 -4.13 -9.70
CA SER A 56 -6.54 -3.28 -10.73
C SER A 56 -6.00 -1.97 -10.15
N PHE A 57 -6.73 -1.34 -9.21
CA PHE A 57 -6.24 -0.17 -8.49
C PHE A 57 -5.03 -0.51 -7.63
N PHE A 58 -5.09 -1.62 -6.88
CA PHE A 58 -3.94 -2.12 -6.11
C PHE A 58 -2.71 -2.36 -7.01
N GLY A 59 -2.90 -3.03 -8.15
CA GLY A 59 -1.82 -3.32 -9.10
C GLY A 59 -1.14 -2.07 -9.65
N LYS A 60 -1.92 -1.05 -10.05
CA LYS A 60 -1.39 0.24 -10.51
C LYS A 60 -0.66 0.98 -9.38
N TYR A 61 -1.23 0.97 -8.18
CA TYR A 61 -0.64 1.59 -7.00
C TYR A 61 0.70 0.95 -6.65
N PHE A 62 0.73 -0.37 -6.52
CA PHE A 62 1.95 -1.11 -6.19
C PHE A 62 3.04 -0.92 -7.24
N LYS A 63 2.70 -1.00 -8.53
CA LYS A 63 3.64 -0.76 -9.63
C LYS A 63 4.19 0.65 -9.64
N ARG A 64 3.38 1.66 -9.31
CA ARG A 64 3.82 3.06 -9.21
C ARG A 64 4.96 3.24 -8.19
N TYR A 65 4.90 2.53 -7.05
CA TYR A 65 5.89 2.69 -5.99
C TYR A 65 7.03 1.67 -6.01
N THR A 66 6.85 0.52 -6.67
CA THR A 66 7.86 -0.55 -6.70
C THR A 66 8.49 -0.76 -8.08
N GLY A 67 7.93 -0.17 -9.13
CA GLY A 67 8.38 -0.34 -10.52
C GLY A 67 7.81 -1.57 -11.23
N ILE A 68 7.33 -2.57 -10.48
CA ILE A 68 6.85 -3.86 -11.03
C ILE A 68 5.46 -4.22 -10.49
N SER A 69 4.74 -5.09 -11.19
CA SER A 69 3.41 -5.52 -10.74
C SER A 69 3.48 -6.42 -9.50
N PRO A 70 2.41 -6.51 -8.69
CA PRO A 70 2.34 -7.45 -7.57
C PRO A 70 2.59 -8.91 -7.98
N LYS A 71 2.14 -9.29 -9.19
CA LYS A 71 2.33 -10.64 -9.73
C LYS A 71 3.80 -10.92 -10.04
N GLU A 72 4.47 -9.99 -10.73
CA GLU A 72 5.92 -10.07 -10.99
C GLU A 72 6.72 -10.11 -9.68
N TYR A 73 6.36 -9.25 -8.72
CA TYR A 73 7.01 -9.23 -7.40
C TYR A 73 6.88 -10.57 -6.68
N ARG A 74 5.70 -11.21 -6.72
CA ARG A 74 5.49 -12.53 -6.12
C ARG A 74 6.26 -13.64 -6.83
N SER A 75 6.27 -13.62 -8.16
CA SER A 75 7.00 -14.60 -8.96
C SER A 75 8.52 -14.49 -8.84
N SER A 76 9.07 -13.33 -8.44
CA SER A 76 10.51 -13.17 -8.18
C SER A 76 11.04 -14.03 -7.02
N LYS A 77 10.15 -14.68 -6.26
CA LYS A 77 10.48 -15.63 -5.18
C LYS A 77 10.23 -17.11 -5.54
N GLN A 78 9.96 -17.42 -6.81
CA GLN A 78 9.94 -18.81 -7.31
C GLN A 78 11.26 -19.18 -7.97
#